data_AF-A0A7R9ZHN2-F1
#
_entry.id   AF-A0A7R9ZHN2-F1
#
_cell.length_a   1.000
_cell.length_b   1.000
_cell.length_c   1.000
_cell.angle_alpha   90.00
_cell.angle_beta   90.00
_cell.angle_gamma   90.00
#
_symmetry.space_group_name_H-M   'P 1'
#
loop_
_entity.id
_entity.type
_entity.pdbx_description
1 polymer ?
#
loop_
_entity_poly.entity_id
_entity_poly.type
_entity_poly.pdbx_seq_one_letter_code
_entity_poly.pdbx_strand_id
1 'polypeptide(L)'
;ASAVQIRGIPDAKKKFLEHDREVLAFRGVWDDRASVYGSKLHFRVHYFLADDTVEVLEVHEANSGRDKFPQLLARQRLPKGVIYNDDRSRGIEDDNGETDYYE
;
A
#
# COMPACT_ATOMS: atom_id res chain seq x y z
N ALA A 1 -22.24 30.74 -2.85
CA ALA A 1 -22.44 29.34 -3.26
C ALA A 1 -21.27 28.94 -4.14
N SER A 2 -20.23 28.34 -3.57
CA SER A 2 -19.06 27.85 -4.30
C SER A 2 -19.39 26.46 -4.85
N ALA A 3 -19.29 26.30 -6.17
CA ALA A 3 -19.41 25.01 -6.83
C ALA A 3 -18.28 24.10 -6.33
N VAL A 4 -18.64 23.03 -5.61
CA VAL A 4 -17.74 21.90 -5.38
C VAL A 4 -17.63 21.20 -6.72
N GLN A 5 -16.51 21.40 -7.40
CA GLN A 5 -16.18 20.67 -8.62
C GLN A 5 -15.94 19.21 -8.21
N ILE A 6 -16.94 18.35 -8.39
CA ILE A 6 -16.75 16.89 -8.27
C ILE A 6 -15.75 16.54 -9.38
N ARG A 7 -14.49 16.33 -9.02
CA ARG A 7 -13.47 15.84 -9.96
C ARG A 7 -13.94 14.45 -10.37
N GLY A 8 -14.33 14.31 -11.64
CA GLY A 8 -14.78 13.04 -12.18
C GLY A 8 -13.76 11.94 -11.87
N ILE A 9 -14.27 10.71 -11.68
CA ILE A 9 -13.50 9.48 -11.43
C ILE A 9 -12.19 9.56 -12.24
N PRO A 10 -11.01 9.58 -11.58
CA PRO A 10 -9.75 9.65 -12.31
C PRO A 10 -9.71 8.50 -13.30
N ASP A 11 -9.29 8.78 -14.53
CA ASP A 11 -9.29 7.80 -15.62
C ASP A 11 -8.29 6.68 -15.27
N ALA A 12 -8.79 5.66 -14.57
CA ALA A 12 -7.99 4.56 -14.05
C ALA A 12 -7.30 3.79 -15.20
N LYS A 13 -7.93 3.80 -16.38
CA LYS A 13 -7.35 3.24 -17.60
C LYS A 13 -6.18 4.07 -18.09
N LYS A 14 -6.29 5.40 -18.08
CA LYS A 14 -5.20 6.31 -18.44
C LYS A 14 -3.98 6.11 -17.54
N LYS A 15 -4.18 6.09 -16.21
CA LYS A 15 -3.08 5.87 -15.25
C LYS A 15 -2.40 4.51 -15.44
N PHE A 16 -3.19 3.46 -15.66
CA PHE A 16 -2.68 2.13 -15.98
C PHE A 16 -1.84 2.14 -17.28
N LEU A 17 -2.31 2.80 -18.33
CA LEU A 17 -1.61 2.85 -19.63
C LEU A 17 -0.33 3.70 -19.58
N GLU A 18 -0.32 4.77 -18.80
CA GLU A 18 0.84 5.67 -18.67
C GLU A 18 1.95 5.06 -17.82
N HIS A 19 1.59 4.32 -16.77
CA HIS A 19 2.53 3.81 -15.77
C HIS A 19 2.60 2.27 -15.71
N ASP A 20 2.16 1.56 -16.76
CA ASP A 20 2.21 0.10 -16.81
C ASP A 20 3.64 -0.39 -16.51
N ARG A 21 3.76 -1.25 -15.50
CA ARG A 21 5.02 -1.86 -15.01
C ARG A 21 6.01 -0.90 -14.34
N GLU A 22 5.66 0.35 -14.13
CA GLU A 22 6.47 1.24 -13.31
C GLU A 22 6.22 0.96 -11.81
N VAL A 23 7.29 0.54 -11.13
CA VAL A 23 7.25 0.17 -9.71
C VAL A 23 8.33 0.94 -8.96
N LEU A 24 7.92 1.71 -7.96
CA LEU A 24 8.86 2.30 -7.00
C LEU A 24 9.24 1.23 -5.98
N ALA A 25 10.54 0.98 -5.83
CA ALA A 25 11.06 -0.04 -4.93
C ALA A 25 11.87 0.62 -3.80
N PHE A 26 11.37 0.52 -2.58
CA PHE A 26 12.02 1.03 -1.38
C PHE A 26 12.58 -0.10 -0.53
N ARG A 27 13.65 0.19 0.19
CA ARG A 27 14.24 -0.71 1.19
C ARG A 27 13.89 -0.17 2.57
N GLY A 28 13.17 -0.98 3.34
CA GLY A 28 12.72 -0.66 4.69
C GLY A 28 13.43 -1.51 5.73
N VAL A 29 13.50 -0.99 6.95
CA VAL A 29 13.94 -1.74 8.12
C VAL A 29 12.88 -1.57 9.20
N TRP A 30 12.39 -2.67 9.75
CA TRP A 30 11.61 -2.66 10.97
C TRP A 30 12.54 -3.03 12.13
N ASP A 31 12.78 -2.08 13.01
CA ASP A 31 13.60 -2.29 14.20
C ASP A 31 12.69 -2.45 15.42
N ASP A 32 12.39 -3.69 15.79
CA ASP A 32 11.61 -4.02 16.99
C ASP A 32 12.49 -4.46 18.17
N ARG A 33 13.81 -4.24 18.13
CA ARG A 33 14.76 -4.78 19.14
C ARG A 33 14.51 -4.32 20.59
N ALA A 34 13.65 -3.31 20.79
CA ALA A 34 13.23 -2.87 22.11
C ALA A 34 12.23 -3.84 22.79
N SER A 35 11.58 -4.71 22.01
CA SER A 35 10.65 -5.72 22.50
C SER A 35 11.38 -6.97 23.01
N VAL A 36 10.76 -7.70 23.95
CA VAL A 36 11.35 -8.88 24.63
C VAL A 36 11.73 -10.00 23.64
N TYR A 37 11.03 -10.10 22.51
CA TYR A 37 11.31 -11.04 21.41
C TYR A 37 11.55 -10.31 20.08
N GLY A 38 11.90 -9.03 20.18
CA GLY A 38 12.05 -8.13 19.07
C GLY A 38 13.24 -8.47 18.18
N SER A 39 13.10 -8.16 16.90
CA SER A 39 14.15 -8.39 15.90
C SER A 39 14.24 -7.24 14.93
N LYS A 40 15.41 -7.09 14.31
CA LYS A 40 15.58 -6.17 13.18
C LYS A 40 15.30 -6.92 11.89
N LEU A 41 14.30 -6.46 11.12
CA LEU A 41 13.87 -7.08 9.88
C LEU A 41 14.03 -6.15 8.70
N HIS A 42 14.41 -6.73 7.57
CA HIS A 42 14.60 -6.02 6.32
C HIS A 42 13.41 -6.30 5.40
N PHE A 43 12.85 -5.23 4.83
CA PHE A 43 11.71 -5.32 3.93
C PHE A 43 12.02 -4.64 2.61
N ARG A 44 11.36 -5.14 1.57
CA ARG A 44 11.25 -4.48 0.28
C ARG A 44 9.80 -4.06 0.09
N VAL A 45 9.60 -2.77 -0.16
CA VAL A 45 8.28 -2.18 -0.40
C VAL A 45 8.18 -1.86 -1.88
N HIS A 46 7.14 -2.37 -2.52
CA HIS A 46 6.83 -2.14 -3.92
C HIS A 46 5.56 -1.28 -4.01
N TYR A 47 5.68 -0.12 -4.64
CA TYR A 47 4.55 0.76 -4.95
C TYR A 47 4.30 0.72 -6.45
N PHE A 48 3.11 0.30 -6.85
CA PHE A 48 2.70 0.18 -8.24
C PHE A 48 1.99 1.46 -8.68
N LEU A 49 2.63 2.23 -9.55
CA LEU A 49 2.09 3.51 -10.03
C LEU A 49 0.82 3.34 -10.89
N ALA A 50 0.62 2.16 -11.48
CA ALA A 50 -0.51 1.88 -12.34
C ALA A 50 -1.86 1.86 -11.59
N ASP A 51 -1.87 1.47 -10.31
CA ASP A 51 -3.10 1.26 -9.52
C ASP A 51 -3.00 1.67 -8.04
N ASP A 52 -1.95 2.37 -7.64
CA ASP A 52 -1.73 2.89 -6.29
C ASP A 52 -1.77 1.82 -5.20
N THR A 53 -1.36 0.61 -5.56
CA THR A 53 -1.26 -0.51 -4.63
C THR A 53 0.15 -0.66 -4.11
N VAL A 54 0.26 -1.22 -2.91
CA VAL A 54 1.51 -1.48 -2.22
C VAL A 54 1.61 -2.95 -1.87
N GLU A 55 2.79 -3.51 -2.07
CA GLU A 55 3.17 -4.84 -1.59
C GLU A 55 4.41 -4.71 -0.68
N VAL A 56 4.44 -5.50 0.40
CA VAL A 56 5.56 -5.53 1.32
C VAL A 56 6.09 -6.95 1.44
N LEU A 57 7.36 -7.13 1.07
CA LEU A 57 8.05 -8.40 1.05
C LEU A 57 9.16 -8.43 2.10
N GLU A 58 9.24 -9.51 2.90
CA GLU A 58 10.34 -9.74 3.82
C GLU A 58 11.59 -10.20 3.05
N VAL A 59 12.73 -9.57 3.32
CA VAL A 59 14.01 -9.97 2.76
C VAL A 59 14.63 -11.00 3.70
N HIS A 60 14.58 -12.27 3.29
CA HIS A 60 15.13 -13.36 4.07
C HIS A 60 16.66 -13.34 4.05
N GLU A 61 17.26 -13.37 5.24
CA GLU A 61 18.71 -13.54 5.43
C GLU A 61 19.08 -15.01 5.58
N ALA A 62 20.19 -15.41 4.99
CA ALA A 62 20.71 -16.77 5.09
C ALA A 62 20.98 -17.13 6.56
N ASN A 63 20.58 -18.35 6.95
CA ASN A 63 20.71 -18.87 8.32
C ASN A 63 19.94 -18.08 9.39
N SER A 64 18.90 -17.31 9.03
CA SER A 64 18.09 -16.56 10.00
C SER A 64 17.19 -17.45 10.89
N GLY A 65 17.05 -18.74 10.55
CA GLY A 65 16.20 -19.68 11.29
C GLY A 65 14.69 -19.42 11.16
N ARG A 66 14.31 -18.45 10.32
CA ARG A 66 12.90 -18.12 10.04
C ARG A 66 12.38 -18.91 8.86
N ASP A 67 11.10 -19.24 8.91
CA ASP A 67 10.43 -19.82 7.75
C ASP A 67 10.40 -18.79 6.60
N LYS A 68 10.46 -19.29 5.37
CA LYS A 68 10.48 -18.46 4.17
C LYS A 68 9.06 -18.02 3.86
N PHE A 69 8.53 -17.08 4.65
CA PHE A 69 7.34 -16.32 4.31
C PHE A 69 7.74 -15.00 3.64
N PRO A 70 7.74 -14.95 2.29
CA PRO A 70 8.26 -13.79 1.59
C PRO A 70 7.34 -12.57 1.66
N GLN A 71 6.05 -12.74 1.95
CA GLN A 71 5.05 -11.67 1.85
C GLN A 71 4.50 -11.31 3.23
N LEU A 72 4.81 -10.09 3.68
CA LEU A 72 4.22 -9.52 4.91
C LEU A 72 2.84 -8.92 4.60
N LEU A 73 2.72 -8.26 3.44
CA LEU A 73 1.49 -7.62 3.00
C LEU A 73 1.23 -7.97 1.53
N ALA A 74 0.10 -8.61 1.26
CA ALA A 74 -0.38 -8.82 -0.10
C ALA A 74 -0.71 -7.48 -0.76
N ARG A 75 -0.52 -7.41 -2.09
CA ARG A 75 -0.75 -6.23 -2.91
C ARG A 75 -2.15 -5.65 -2.67
N GLN A 76 -2.22 -4.46 -2.08
CA GLN A 76 -3.47 -3.77 -1.78
C GLN A 76 -3.24 -2.27 -1.63
N ARG A 77 -4.30 -1.47 -1.66
CA ARG A 77 -4.23 -0.04 -1.35
C ARG A 77 -4.01 0.15 0.15
N LEU A 78 -3.04 0.98 0.52
CA LEU A 78 -2.78 1.29 1.93
C LEU A 78 -3.64 2.49 2.38
N PRO A 79 -4.43 2.33 3.46
CA PRO A 79 -5.16 3.45 4.03
C PRO A 79 -4.20 4.43 4.72
N LYS A 80 -4.45 5.73 4.58
CA LYS A 80 -3.69 6.82 5.24
C LYS A 80 -3.92 6.86 6.74
N GLY A 81 -5.09 6.41 7.20
CA GLY A 81 -5.49 6.39 8.60
C GLY A 81 -6.39 5.20 8.92
N VAL A 82 -6.88 5.16 10.16
CA VAL A 82 -7.88 4.16 10.57
C VAL A 82 -9.21 4.51 9.91
N ILE A 83 -9.65 3.68 8.97
CA ILE A 83 -10.95 3.84 8.31
C ILE A 83 -11.99 3.08 9.14
N TYR A 84 -12.88 3.80 9.80
CA TYR A 84 -13.93 3.21 10.65
C TYR A 84 -15.12 2.70 9.84
N ASN A 85 -15.35 3.22 8.63
CA ASN A 85 -16.41 2.81 7.71
C ASN A 85 -15.81 2.68 6.31
N ASP A 86 -15.33 1.48 5.95
CA ASP A 86 -14.94 1.20 4.57
C ASP A 86 -16.22 1.00 3.73
N ASP A 87 -16.79 2.10 3.26
CA ASP A 87 -18.04 2.08 2.49
C ASP A 87 -17.88 1.35 1.14
N ARG A 88 -16.63 1.13 0.69
CA ARG A 88 -16.32 0.32 -0.50
C ARG A 88 -16.46 -1.17 -0.29
N SER A 89 -16.21 -1.69 0.92
CA SER A 89 -16.54 -3.09 1.27
C SER A 89 -18.03 -3.38 1.10
N ARG A 90 -18.88 -2.35 1.12
CA ARG A 90 -20.33 -2.43 0.92
C ARG A 90 -20.77 -2.17 -0.52
N GLY A 91 -19.85 -1.91 -1.45
CA GLY A 91 -20.16 -1.60 -2.84
C GLY A 91 -20.82 -0.23 -3.04
N ILE A 92 -20.62 0.70 -2.11
CA ILE A 92 -21.09 2.09 -2.23
C ILE A 92 -19.98 2.90 -2.93
N GLU A 93 -20.36 3.69 -3.92
CA GLU A 93 -19.46 4.64 -4.60
C GLU A 93 -19.09 5.74 -3.60
N ASP A 94 -17.81 5.79 -3.26
CA ASP A 94 -17.28 6.67 -2.23
C ASP A 94 -16.81 8.01 -2.85
N ASP A 95 -17.55 9.08 -2.53
CA ASP A 95 -17.27 10.47 -2.95
C ASP A 95 -16.01 11.06 -2.26
N ASN A 96 -15.53 10.46 -1.16
CA ASN A 96 -14.37 10.92 -0.38
C ASN A 96 -13.10 10.11 -0.66
N GLY A 97 -13.10 9.31 -1.72
CA GLY A 97 -12.10 8.27 -1.93
C GLY A 97 -10.64 8.70 -2.15
N GLU A 98 -10.43 9.99 -2.35
CA GLU A 98 -9.15 10.67 -2.60
C GLU A 98 -8.39 10.93 -1.27
N THR A 99 -9.08 11.12 -0.13
CA THR A 99 -8.40 11.48 1.14
C THR A 99 -7.93 10.31 1.97
N ASP A 100 -8.56 9.14 1.81
CA ASP A 100 -8.46 8.06 2.80
C ASP A 100 -7.30 7.08 2.52
N TYR A 101 -6.68 7.17 1.34
CA TYR A 101 -5.63 6.26 0.87
C TYR A 101 -4.43 7.01 0.31
N TYR A 102 -3.26 6.38 0.34
CA TYR A 102 -2.06 6.92 -0.29
C TYR A 102 -2.23 6.99 -1.82
N GLU A 103 -1.80 8.12 -2.39
CA GLU A 103 -1.74 8.42 -3.84
C GLU A 103 -0.29 8.51 -4.31
#